data_AF-A0A926BY29-F1
#
_entry.id   AF-A0A926BY29-F1
#
_cell.length_a   1.000
_cell.length_b   1.000
_cell.length_c   1.000
_cell.angle_alpha   90.00
_cell.angle_beta   90.00
_cell.angle_gamma   90.00
#
_symmetry.space_group_name_H-M   'P 1'
#
loop_
_entity.id
_entity.type
_entity.pdbx_description
1 polymer ?
#
loop_
_entity_poly.entity_id
_entity_poly.type
_entity_poly.pdbx_seq_one_letter_code
_entity_poly.pdbx_strand_id
1 'polypeptide(L)'
;LPTGPTARSQARVNLYLIGDSFSEPERIGPRDFPANYFLRTKWENQNRVQLDTTTRNVLIIETVERHFRDHFSQPVTSLVVVPDTTQKPDPPTLTPGQRLRAIADLIQPSAVVEERLETLLFGHPWALWWKEQKAGFNLAVFDRANPKVGLSRDREHVFVGLDTDTTTGKTSSFTPLPDVELDQYIDSLNAVYDRYRASGFDAVYLSIIPNKVTLIAPDLGSYNHLIERIQQHPRLRMPVIDVYSIYRKTSQPIYAIGDSHWNCTGRAIWLQAINERLATDN
;
A
#
# COMPACT_ATOMS: atom_id res chain seq x y z
N LEU A 1 29.45 20.44 -25.42
CA LEU A 1 29.68 19.30 -24.51
C LEU A 1 28.83 19.54 -23.27
N PRO A 2 27.72 18.79 -23.05
CA PRO A 2 26.94 18.97 -21.84
C PRO A 2 27.61 18.23 -20.69
N THR A 3 27.78 18.95 -19.58
CA THR A 3 28.34 18.51 -18.30
C THR A 3 27.49 17.42 -17.67
N GLY A 4 28.14 16.35 -17.21
CA GLY A 4 27.51 15.17 -16.60
C GLY A 4 26.81 15.45 -15.26
N PRO A 5 26.05 14.47 -14.74
CA PRO A 5 25.26 14.63 -13.53
C PRO A 5 26.17 14.80 -12.31
N THR A 6 25.97 15.89 -11.57
CA THR A 6 26.54 16.13 -10.25
C THR A 6 26.16 14.99 -9.31
N ALA A 7 27.17 14.34 -8.73
CA ALA A 7 27.01 13.31 -7.71
C ALA A 7 26.23 13.88 -6.53
N ARG A 8 25.00 13.42 -6.36
CA ARG A 8 24.19 13.67 -5.16
C ARG A 8 24.95 13.09 -3.97
N SER A 9 25.34 13.92 -3.00
CA SER A 9 25.77 13.45 -1.69
C SER A 9 24.68 12.49 -1.17
N GLN A 10 24.99 11.20 -1.10
CA GLN A 10 24.06 10.21 -0.57
C GLN A 10 23.90 10.49 0.93
N ALA A 11 22.68 10.79 1.35
CA ALA A 11 22.35 10.93 2.76
C ALA A 11 22.66 9.61 3.48
N ARG A 12 23.22 9.66 4.69
CA ARG A 12 23.49 8.48 5.52
C ARG A 12 22.20 7.92 6.14
N VAL A 13 21.25 7.58 5.28
CA VAL A 13 19.91 7.12 5.65
C VAL A 13 19.74 5.67 5.23
N ASN A 14 19.33 4.84 6.18
CA ASN A 14 18.83 3.49 5.92
C ASN A 14 17.31 3.54 5.93
N LEU A 15 16.70 3.15 4.82
CA LEU A 15 15.26 3.16 4.63
C LEU A 15 14.69 1.75 4.77
N TYR A 16 13.65 1.65 5.59
CA TYR A 16 12.87 0.44 5.80
C TYR A 16 11.43 0.74 5.43
N LEU A 17 10.79 -0.17 4.71
CA LEU A 17 9.42 0.00 4.23
C LEU A 17 8.61 -1.25 4.58
N ILE A 18 7.55 -1.10 5.35
CA ILE A 18 6.47 -2.10 5.44
C ILE A 18 5.39 -1.63 4.48
N GLY A 19 4.96 -2.46 3.53
CA GLY A 19 4.09 -1.97 2.46
C GLY A 19 3.22 -3.01 1.76
N ASP A 20 2.17 -2.52 1.13
CA ASP A 20 1.22 -3.25 0.30
C ASP A 20 1.78 -3.43 -1.13
N SER A 21 0.93 -3.83 -2.08
CA SER A 21 1.30 -4.13 -3.47
C SER A 21 1.80 -2.91 -4.27
N PHE A 22 1.55 -1.69 -3.80
CA PHE A 22 2.05 -0.47 -4.46
C PHE A 22 3.56 -0.31 -4.34
N SER A 23 4.16 -0.87 -3.28
CA SER A 23 5.60 -0.83 -3.01
C SER A 23 6.34 -2.13 -3.33
N GLU A 24 5.75 -3.00 -4.15
CA GLU A 24 6.40 -4.24 -4.59
C GLU A 24 7.68 -3.99 -5.40
N PRO A 25 8.63 -4.95 -5.40
CA PRO A 25 9.94 -4.79 -6.06
C PRO A 25 9.87 -4.43 -7.55
N GLU A 26 8.81 -4.83 -8.24
CA GLU A 26 8.55 -4.51 -9.64
C GLU A 26 8.15 -3.04 -9.85
N ARG A 27 7.69 -2.37 -8.79
CA ARG A 27 7.21 -0.99 -8.81
C ARG A 27 8.20 -0.03 -8.16
N ILE A 28 8.88 -0.44 -7.10
CA ILE A 28 9.81 0.43 -6.35
C ILE A 28 11.08 -0.34 -6.01
N GLY A 29 12.22 0.32 -6.16
CA GLY A 29 13.52 -0.23 -5.85
C GLY A 29 14.43 0.75 -5.10
N PRO A 30 15.61 0.29 -4.67
CA PRO A 30 16.56 1.09 -3.91
C PRO A 30 17.01 2.36 -4.63
N ARG A 31 17.01 2.37 -5.98
CA ARG A 31 17.42 3.52 -6.80
C ARG A 31 16.40 4.66 -6.80
N ASP A 32 15.19 4.42 -6.31
CA ASP A 32 14.13 5.44 -6.25
C ASP A 32 14.28 6.36 -5.03
N PHE A 33 15.15 6.00 -4.06
CA PHE A 33 15.33 6.71 -2.81
C PHE A 33 16.77 7.22 -2.65
N PRO A 34 16.97 8.39 -2.02
CA PRO A 34 18.28 8.88 -1.61
C PRO A 34 18.74 8.20 -0.30
N ALA A 35 18.78 6.87 -0.29
CA ALA A 35 19.15 6.05 0.86
C ALA A 35 20.35 5.16 0.55
N ASN A 36 21.17 4.88 1.57
CA ASN A 36 22.32 3.97 1.46
C ASN A 36 21.88 2.51 1.50
N TYR A 37 20.82 2.23 2.26
CA TYR A 37 20.22 0.91 2.40
C TYR A 37 18.72 1.01 2.22
N PHE A 38 18.13 0.00 1.60
CA PHE A 38 16.69 -0.12 1.44
C PHE A 38 16.24 -1.56 1.69
N LEU A 39 15.29 -1.74 2.60
CA LEU A 39 14.60 -3.01 2.84
C LEU A 39 13.10 -2.83 2.78
N ARG A 40 12.46 -3.57 1.87
CA ARG A 40 11.00 -3.66 1.79
C ARG A 40 10.50 -4.97 2.38
N THR A 41 9.50 -4.87 3.23
CA THR A 41 8.84 -5.96 3.94
C THR A 41 7.36 -5.93 3.59
N LYS A 42 6.82 -7.03 3.07
CA LYS A 42 5.38 -7.16 2.85
C LYS A 42 4.67 -7.34 4.19
N TRP A 43 3.45 -6.85 4.33
CA TRP A 43 2.66 -6.93 5.57
C TRP A 43 2.57 -8.34 6.17
N GLU A 44 2.37 -9.38 5.35
CA GLU A 44 2.22 -10.76 5.81
C GLU A 44 3.55 -11.47 6.11
N ASN A 45 4.67 -10.85 5.73
CA ASN A 45 6.00 -11.43 5.96
C ASN A 45 6.56 -10.95 7.29
N GLN A 46 7.32 -11.82 7.96
CA GLN A 46 8.11 -11.44 9.13
C GLN A 46 9.60 -11.39 8.75
N ASN A 47 10.14 -10.18 8.67
CA ASN A 47 11.55 -9.91 8.44
C ASN A 47 12.22 -9.50 9.74
N ARG A 48 13.45 -9.99 9.94
CA ARG A 48 14.31 -9.60 11.06
C ARG A 48 15.39 -8.66 10.57
N VAL A 49 15.64 -7.61 11.32
CA VAL A 49 16.60 -6.57 10.96
C VAL A 49 17.47 -6.20 12.15
N GLN A 50 18.75 -5.99 11.88
CA GLN A 50 19.67 -5.32 12.79
C GLN A 50 19.88 -3.89 12.27
N LEU A 51 19.60 -2.90 13.12
CA LEU A 51 19.76 -1.49 12.76
C LEU A 51 21.22 -1.06 12.91
N ASP A 52 21.71 -0.27 11.96
CA ASP A 52 23.01 0.39 12.07
C ASP A 52 22.85 1.72 12.79
N THR A 53 23.28 1.76 14.06
CA THR A 53 23.17 2.94 14.93
C THR A 53 24.09 4.09 14.55
N THR A 54 24.99 3.90 13.57
CA THR A 54 25.88 4.97 13.05
C THR A 54 25.24 5.75 11.89
N THR A 55 24.09 5.28 11.42
CA THR A 55 23.32 5.88 10.33
C THR A 55 21.91 6.19 10.80
N ARG A 56 21.23 7.07 10.07
CA ARG A 56 19.85 7.42 10.38
C ARG A 56 18.91 6.34 9.84
N ASN A 57 18.18 5.66 10.72
CA ASN A 57 17.25 4.59 10.35
C ASN A 57 15.82 5.14 10.27
N VAL A 58 15.23 5.09 9.07
CA VAL A 58 13.86 5.58 8.81
C VAL A 58 12.96 4.43 8.43
N LEU A 59 11.81 4.31 9.12
CA LEU A 59 10.75 3.37 8.77
C LEU A 59 9.58 4.10 8.11
N ILE A 60 9.11 3.58 6.99
CA ILE A 60 7.84 3.98 6.39
C ILE A 60 6.88 2.80 6.50
N ILE A 61 5.69 3.06 7.01
CA ILE A 61 4.57 2.13 7.06
C ILE A 61 3.60 2.60 5.99
N GLU A 62 3.62 1.91 4.86
CA GLU A 62 2.76 2.15 3.70
C GLU A 62 1.58 1.20 3.72
N THR A 63 0.39 1.72 3.47
CA THR A 63 -0.78 0.89 3.19
C THR A 63 -1.69 1.55 2.18
N VAL A 64 -2.38 0.74 1.39
CA VAL A 64 -3.54 1.20 0.62
C VAL A 64 -4.78 1.27 1.50
N GLU A 65 -5.60 2.30 1.28
CA GLU A 65 -6.81 2.59 2.06
C GLU A 65 -7.69 1.36 2.32
N ARG A 66 -7.94 0.52 1.30
CA ARG A 66 -8.74 -0.72 1.44
C ARG A 66 -8.17 -1.74 2.44
N HIS A 67 -6.87 -1.74 2.72
CA HIS A 67 -6.26 -2.70 3.66
C HIS A 67 -5.92 -2.08 5.02
N PHE A 68 -6.04 -0.76 5.15
CA PHE A 68 -5.70 -0.03 6.38
C PHE A 68 -6.38 -0.65 7.61
N ARG A 69 -7.71 -0.83 7.56
CA ARG A 69 -8.49 -1.32 8.71
C ARG A 69 -8.13 -2.75 9.10
N ASP A 70 -7.71 -3.57 8.14
CA ASP A 70 -7.29 -4.95 8.42
C ASP A 70 -5.91 -4.95 9.08
N HIS A 71 -4.94 -4.24 8.51
CA HIS A 71 -3.57 -4.17 9.01
C HIS A 71 -3.48 -3.62 10.44
N PHE A 72 -4.26 -2.57 10.74
CA PHE A 72 -4.22 -1.91 12.05
C PHE A 72 -5.23 -2.47 13.06
N SER A 73 -6.04 -3.46 12.68
CA SER A 73 -6.88 -4.21 13.63
C SER A 73 -6.09 -5.23 14.46
N GLN A 74 -4.83 -5.48 14.09
CA GLN A 74 -3.94 -6.41 14.77
C GLN A 74 -2.58 -5.75 15.02
N PRO A 75 -1.77 -6.24 15.98
CA PRO A 75 -0.41 -5.77 16.16
C PRO A 75 0.41 -6.00 14.88
N VAL A 76 1.00 -4.93 14.34
CA VAL A 76 1.92 -5.02 13.19
C VAL A 76 3.12 -5.88 13.59
N THR A 77 3.42 -7.00 12.94
CA THR A 77 4.60 -7.84 13.33
C THR A 77 5.60 -8.04 12.20
N SER A 78 5.42 -7.30 11.11
CA SER A 78 6.11 -7.59 9.85
C SER A 78 7.62 -7.35 9.92
N LEU A 79 8.08 -6.37 10.69
CA LEU A 79 9.50 -6.10 10.89
C LEU A 79 9.88 -6.19 12.36
N VAL A 80 10.79 -7.11 12.69
CA VAL A 80 11.28 -7.35 14.06
C VAL A 80 12.74 -6.89 14.14
N VAL A 81 13.00 -5.87 14.96
CA VAL A 81 14.36 -5.43 15.23
C VAL A 81 15.01 -6.38 16.22
N VAL A 82 16.17 -6.93 15.85
CA VAL A 82 16.94 -7.86 16.68
C VAL A 82 18.38 -7.41 16.81
N PRO A 83 19.06 -7.73 17.94
CA PRO A 83 20.47 -7.39 18.12
C PRO A 83 21.40 -8.12 17.14
N ASP A 84 20.99 -9.31 16.70
CA ASP A 84 21.76 -10.16 15.80
C ASP A 84 20.81 -10.99 14.92
N THR A 85 20.89 -10.78 13.60
CA THR A 85 20.09 -11.50 12.61
C THR A 85 20.59 -12.91 12.33
N THR A 86 21.81 -13.27 12.76
CA THR A 86 22.42 -14.59 12.51
C THR A 86 21.92 -15.67 13.50
N GLN A 87 21.38 -15.26 14.65
CA GLN A 87 20.76 -16.20 15.59
C GLN A 87 19.47 -16.74 15.00
N LYS A 88 19.37 -18.07 14.82
CA LYS A 88 18.13 -18.70 14.35
C LYS A 88 17.01 -18.45 15.37
N PRO A 89 15.81 -18.00 14.94
CA PRO A 89 14.68 -17.94 15.83
C PRO A 89 14.28 -19.36 16.24
N ASP A 90 13.74 -19.51 17.44
CA ASP A 90 13.03 -20.73 17.81
C ASP A 90 11.93 -20.98 16.77
N PRO A 91 11.78 -22.22 16.27
CA PRO A 91 10.81 -22.51 15.25
C PRO A 91 9.41 -22.14 15.75
N PRO A 92 8.60 -21.43 14.96
CA PRO A 92 7.25 -21.09 15.37
C PRO A 92 6.49 -22.38 15.68
N THR A 93 5.86 -22.44 16.86
CA THR A 93 4.98 -23.53 17.26
C THR A 93 3.70 -23.45 16.41
N LEU A 94 3.76 -23.97 15.19
CA LEU A 94 2.62 -24.00 14.29
C LEU A 94 1.51 -24.86 14.90
N THR A 95 0.36 -24.26 15.15
CA THR A 95 -0.85 -25.00 15.54
C THR A 95 -1.25 -25.95 14.40
N PRO A 96 -1.94 -27.08 14.68
CA PRO A 96 -2.35 -28.03 13.65
C PRO A 96 -3.14 -27.39 12.49
N GLY A 97 -3.94 -26.36 12.77
CA GLY A 97 -4.71 -25.62 11.76
C GLY A 97 -3.84 -24.75 10.84
N GLN A 98 -2.73 -24.20 11.33
CA GLN A 98 -1.79 -23.43 10.51
C GLN A 98 -0.94 -24.33 9.59
N ARG A 99 -0.62 -25.56 10.04
CA ARG A 99 0.08 -26.55 9.21
C ARG A 99 -0.78 -27.00 8.02
N LEU A 100 -2.07 -27.21 8.24
CA LEU A 100 -3.02 -27.56 7.17
C LEU A 100 -3.16 -26.43 6.13
N ARG A 101 -3.19 -25.17 6.55
CA ARG A 101 -3.22 -24.02 5.63
C ARG A 101 -1.93 -23.89 4.82
N ALA A 102 -0.77 -24.01 5.47
CA ALA A 102 0.52 -23.97 4.77
C ALA A 102 0.68 -25.08 3.72
N ILE A 103 0.12 -26.27 3.98
CA ILE A 103 0.07 -27.37 3.01
C ILE A 103 -0.91 -27.07 1.88
N ALA A 104 -2.08 -26.48 2.18
CA ALA A 104 -3.06 -26.07 1.17
C ALA A 104 -2.49 -24.99 0.22
N ASP A 105 -1.76 -24.01 0.76
CA ASP A 105 -1.13 -22.93 -0.01
C ASP A 105 0.01 -23.45 -0.91
N LEU A 106 0.73 -24.50 -0.46
CA LEU A 106 1.76 -25.17 -1.27
C LEU A 106 1.16 -25.97 -2.45
N ILE A 107 -0.11 -26.35 -2.37
CA ILE A 107 -0.83 -27.16 -3.36
C ILE A 107 -1.62 -26.28 -4.36
N GLN A 108 -1.65 -24.95 -4.19
CA GLN A 108 -2.23 -24.00 -5.16
C GLN A 108 -1.23 -23.23 -6.07
N PRO A 109 -0.24 -23.86 -6.75
CA PRO A 109 0.62 -23.14 -7.71
C PRO A 109 -0.12 -22.63 -8.97
N SER A 110 -1.37 -23.04 -9.23
CA SER A 110 -2.06 -22.73 -10.48
C SER A 110 -2.48 -21.26 -10.61
N ALA A 111 -2.86 -20.59 -9.51
CA ALA A 111 -3.39 -19.23 -9.58
C ALA A 111 -2.33 -18.20 -10.00
N VAL A 112 -1.10 -18.32 -9.50
CA VAL A 112 -0.02 -17.34 -9.77
C VAL A 112 0.54 -17.47 -11.19
N VAL A 113 0.58 -18.69 -11.73
CA VAL A 113 1.02 -18.93 -13.12
C VAL A 113 -0.07 -18.49 -14.11
N GLU A 114 -1.33 -18.74 -13.80
CA GLU A 114 -2.48 -18.35 -14.62
C GLU A 114 -2.65 -16.83 -14.68
N GLU A 115 -2.49 -16.12 -13.55
CA GLU A 115 -2.57 -14.65 -13.49
C GLU A 115 -1.44 -13.96 -14.29
N ARG A 116 -0.22 -14.51 -14.24
CA ARG A 116 0.92 -14.02 -15.04
C ARG A 116 0.73 -14.28 -16.52
N LEU A 117 0.22 -15.45 -16.88
CA LEU A 117 -0.08 -15.79 -18.27
C LEU A 117 -1.24 -14.95 -18.82
N GLU A 118 -2.27 -14.71 -18.01
CA GLU A 118 -3.39 -13.84 -18.38
C GLU A 118 -2.91 -12.39 -18.60
N THR A 119 -2.03 -11.88 -17.74
CA THR A 119 -1.46 -10.54 -17.89
C THR A 119 -0.63 -10.42 -19.17
N LEU A 120 0.17 -11.44 -19.51
CA LEU A 120 0.96 -11.45 -20.75
C LEU A 120 0.10 -11.57 -22.01
N LEU A 121 -0.94 -12.41 -21.97
CA LEU A 121 -1.82 -12.66 -23.12
C LEU A 121 -2.84 -11.53 -23.34
N PHE A 122 -3.32 -10.90 -22.27
CA PHE A 122 -4.41 -9.94 -22.34
C PHE A 122 -4.02 -8.50 -21.96
N GLY A 123 -2.76 -8.24 -21.63
CA GLY A 123 -2.25 -6.89 -21.41
C GLY A 123 -1.91 -6.11 -22.69
N HIS A 124 -1.95 -6.75 -23.87
CA HIS A 124 -1.70 -6.07 -25.14
C HIS A 124 -2.91 -5.21 -25.55
N PRO A 125 -2.71 -4.01 -26.13
CA PRO A 125 -3.79 -3.13 -26.59
C PRO A 125 -4.94 -3.77 -27.38
N TRP A 126 -4.67 -4.73 -28.27
CA TRP A 126 -5.73 -5.41 -29.04
C TRP A 126 -6.59 -6.32 -28.17
N ALA A 127 -5.98 -6.97 -27.17
CA ALA A 127 -6.66 -7.88 -26.25
C ALA A 127 -7.49 -7.09 -25.24
N LEU A 128 -6.97 -5.95 -24.77
CA LEU A 128 -7.73 -4.98 -23.97
C LEU A 128 -8.91 -4.42 -24.77
N TRP A 129 -8.70 -3.99 -26.02
CA TRP A 129 -9.78 -3.54 -26.89
C TRP A 129 -10.90 -4.58 -27.00
N TRP A 130 -10.58 -5.86 -27.24
CA TRP A 130 -11.59 -6.92 -27.31
C TRP A 130 -12.29 -7.17 -25.95
N LYS A 131 -11.53 -7.18 -24.85
CA LYS A 131 -12.08 -7.31 -23.49
C LYS A 131 -13.06 -6.16 -23.21
N GLU A 132 -12.72 -4.93 -23.60
CA GLU A 132 -13.55 -3.73 -23.46
C GLU A 132 -14.82 -3.83 -24.29
N GLN A 133 -14.75 -4.24 -25.57
CA GLN A 133 -15.94 -4.42 -26.40
C GLN A 133 -16.90 -5.46 -25.82
N LYS A 134 -16.35 -6.61 -25.38
CA LYS A 134 -17.15 -7.67 -24.76
C LYS A 134 -17.76 -7.19 -23.43
N ALA A 135 -17.00 -6.49 -22.60
CA ALA A 135 -17.50 -5.94 -21.34
C ALA A 135 -18.60 -4.90 -21.58
N GLY A 136 -18.38 -3.98 -22.53
CA GLY A 136 -19.35 -2.96 -22.93
C GLY A 136 -20.64 -3.57 -23.48
N PHE A 137 -20.56 -4.62 -24.30
CA PHE A 137 -21.74 -5.36 -24.76
C PHE A 137 -22.51 -5.99 -23.60
N ASN A 138 -21.81 -6.67 -22.69
CA ASN A 138 -22.48 -7.29 -21.52
C ASN A 138 -23.15 -6.26 -20.62
N LEU A 139 -22.50 -5.10 -20.43
CA LEU A 139 -23.05 -4.01 -19.64
C LEU A 139 -24.25 -3.34 -20.34
N ALA A 140 -24.16 -3.08 -21.64
CA ALA A 140 -25.21 -2.38 -22.38
C ALA A 140 -26.45 -3.26 -22.64
N VAL A 141 -26.26 -4.55 -22.91
CA VAL A 141 -27.35 -5.46 -23.30
C VAL A 141 -27.93 -6.23 -22.14
N PHE A 142 -27.11 -6.65 -21.18
CA PHE A 142 -27.56 -7.49 -20.06
C PHE A 142 -27.51 -6.79 -18.70
N ASP A 143 -27.04 -5.54 -18.64
CA ASP A 143 -26.79 -4.82 -17.39
C ASP A 143 -25.89 -5.61 -16.42
N ARG A 144 -24.93 -6.36 -16.98
CA ARG A 144 -24.04 -7.26 -16.23
C ARG A 144 -22.62 -6.72 -16.20
N ALA A 145 -22.12 -6.50 -14.98
CA ALA A 145 -20.72 -6.33 -14.68
C ALA A 145 -20.19 -7.54 -13.89
N ASN A 146 -18.87 -7.70 -13.84
CA ASN A 146 -18.26 -8.71 -12.97
C ASN A 146 -18.54 -8.34 -11.50
N PRO A 147 -18.99 -9.26 -10.63
CA PRO A 147 -19.27 -8.94 -9.22
C PRO A 147 -18.03 -8.44 -8.44
N LYS A 148 -16.82 -8.67 -8.96
CA LYS A 148 -15.57 -8.16 -8.38
C LYS A 148 -15.22 -6.73 -8.80
N VAL A 149 -16.06 -6.05 -9.59
CA VAL A 149 -15.83 -4.66 -10.01
C VAL A 149 -16.94 -3.73 -9.53
N GLY A 150 -16.54 -2.53 -9.10
CA GLY A 150 -17.45 -1.40 -8.90
C GLY A 150 -17.48 -0.53 -10.16
N LEU A 151 -18.63 0.08 -10.45
CA LEU A 151 -18.77 1.05 -11.54
C LEU A 151 -19.14 2.42 -10.98
N SER A 152 -18.64 3.49 -11.60
CA SER A 152 -19.14 4.85 -11.35
C SER A 152 -20.59 4.98 -11.79
N ARG A 153 -21.29 6.03 -11.31
CA ARG A 153 -22.70 6.29 -11.65
C ARG A 153 -22.93 6.50 -13.14
N ASP A 154 -21.99 7.16 -13.82
CA ASP A 154 -21.96 7.37 -15.28
C ASP A 154 -21.46 6.14 -16.06
N ARG A 155 -21.00 5.10 -15.37
CA ARG A 155 -20.44 3.86 -15.94
C ARG A 155 -19.15 4.05 -16.76
N GLU A 156 -18.48 5.20 -16.65
CA GLU A 156 -17.24 5.49 -17.37
C GLU A 156 -15.99 4.99 -16.63
N HIS A 157 -16.12 4.66 -15.34
CA HIS A 157 -15.01 4.22 -14.49
C HIS A 157 -15.27 2.87 -13.84
N VAL A 158 -14.21 2.05 -13.81
CA VAL A 158 -14.18 0.74 -13.17
C VAL A 158 -13.26 0.80 -11.95
N PHE A 159 -13.74 0.26 -10.84
CA PHE A 159 -13.06 0.15 -9.55
C PHE A 159 -12.96 -1.30 -9.10
N VAL A 160 -12.07 -1.58 -8.15
CA VAL A 160 -12.07 -2.86 -7.45
C VAL A 160 -13.36 -2.94 -6.62
N GLY A 161 -14.09 -4.05 -6.72
CA GLY A 161 -15.35 -4.23 -6.01
C GLY A 161 -15.21 -4.01 -4.51
N LEU A 162 -14.12 -4.49 -3.91
CA LEU A 162 -13.80 -4.32 -2.49
C LEU A 162 -13.72 -2.85 -2.02
N ASP A 163 -13.37 -1.92 -2.92
CA ASP A 163 -13.26 -0.49 -2.61
C ASP A 163 -14.65 0.17 -2.50
N THR A 164 -15.67 -0.48 -3.09
CA THR A 164 -17.03 0.05 -3.25
C THR A 164 -18.09 -0.74 -2.49
N ASP A 165 -17.85 -2.03 -2.23
CA ASP A 165 -18.81 -2.95 -1.67
C ASP A 165 -18.93 -2.80 -0.14
N THR A 166 -20.05 -2.23 0.30
CA THR A 166 -20.32 -2.03 1.73
C THR A 166 -20.80 -3.29 2.44
N THR A 167 -21.03 -4.40 1.73
CA THR A 167 -21.53 -5.66 2.31
C THR A 167 -20.41 -6.57 2.81
N THR A 168 -19.21 -6.46 2.23
CA THR A 168 -18.06 -7.32 2.54
C THR A 168 -17.14 -6.77 3.64
N GLY A 169 -17.46 -5.60 4.20
CA GLY A 169 -16.88 -5.13 5.46
C GLY A 169 -15.91 -3.96 5.33
N LYS A 170 -14.70 -4.13 5.89
CA LYS A 170 -13.77 -3.04 6.25
C LYS A 170 -13.00 -2.42 5.06
N THR A 171 -13.02 -3.05 3.89
CA THR A 171 -12.21 -2.62 2.74
C THR A 171 -12.82 -1.49 1.93
N SER A 172 -14.15 -1.30 2.01
CA SER A 172 -14.84 -0.28 1.22
C SER A 172 -14.64 1.12 1.79
N SER A 173 -14.44 2.06 0.87
CA SER A 173 -14.30 3.48 1.15
C SER A 173 -15.63 4.09 1.65
N PHE A 174 -16.75 3.37 1.49
CA PHE A 174 -18.09 3.82 1.87
C PHE A 174 -18.67 3.08 3.08
N THR A 175 -17.97 2.07 3.61
CA THR A 175 -18.39 1.45 4.87
C THR A 175 -18.18 2.45 6.00
N PRO A 176 -19.22 2.76 6.81
CA PRO A 176 -19.09 3.68 7.93
C PRO A 176 -17.93 3.33 8.86
N LEU A 177 -17.26 4.35 9.36
CA LEU A 177 -16.17 4.25 10.33
C LEU A 177 -16.58 4.99 11.62
N PRO A 178 -17.16 4.30 12.62
CA PRO A 178 -17.52 4.91 13.89
C PRO A 178 -16.30 5.51 14.60
N ASP A 179 -16.48 6.57 15.37
CA ASP A 179 -15.38 7.23 16.10
C ASP A 179 -14.66 6.29 17.07
N VAL A 180 -15.40 5.39 17.74
CA VAL A 180 -14.81 4.37 18.63
C VAL A 180 -13.84 3.45 17.87
N GLU A 181 -14.16 3.11 16.63
CA GLU A 181 -13.30 2.26 15.81
C GLU A 181 -12.11 3.07 15.27
N LEU A 182 -12.32 4.32 14.87
CA LEU A 182 -11.25 5.25 14.52
C LEU A 182 -10.25 5.39 15.67
N ASP A 183 -10.73 5.59 16.89
CA ASP A 183 -9.91 5.74 18.08
C ASP A 183 -9.03 4.52 18.35
N GLN A 184 -9.55 3.31 18.11
CA GLN A 184 -8.79 2.05 18.21
C GLN A 184 -7.67 1.99 17.17
N TYR A 185 -7.92 2.45 15.93
CA TYR A 185 -6.87 2.51 14.92
C TYR A 185 -5.79 3.54 15.27
N ILE A 186 -6.16 4.67 15.87
CA ILE A 186 -5.20 5.66 16.35
C ILE A 186 -4.35 5.11 17.50
N ASP A 187 -4.95 4.36 18.42
CA ASP A 187 -4.21 3.69 19.51
C ASP A 187 -3.23 2.65 18.95
N SER A 188 -3.67 1.86 17.97
CA SER A 188 -2.83 0.89 17.26
C SER A 188 -1.64 1.56 16.56
N LEU A 189 -1.88 2.62 15.79
CA LEU A 189 -0.85 3.41 15.12
C LEU A 189 0.17 3.98 16.13
N ASN A 190 -0.32 4.55 17.21
CA ASN A 190 0.52 5.10 18.26
C ASN A 190 1.38 4.03 18.95
N ALA A 191 0.82 2.84 19.23
CA ALA A 191 1.57 1.72 19.78
C ALA A 191 2.67 1.23 18.81
N VAL A 192 2.37 1.21 17.51
CA VAL A 192 3.35 0.86 16.46
C VAL A 192 4.46 1.89 16.38
N TYR A 193 4.11 3.19 16.41
CA TYR A 193 5.07 4.28 16.42
C TYR A 193 6.02 4.18 17.60
N ASP A 194 5.49 4.08 18.82
CA ASP A 194 6.28 4.00 20.04
C ASP A 194 7.20 2.78 20.04
N ARG A 195 6.69 1.62 19.59
CA ARG A 195 7.48 0.39 19.50
C ARG A 195 8.69 0.53 18.58
N TYR A 196 8.49 1.05 17.37
CA TYR A 196 9.58 1.17 16.40
C TYR A 196 10.57 2.27 16.80
N ARG A 197 10.11 3.38 17.37
CA ARG A 197 11.00 4.40 17.95
C ARG A 197 11.84 3.81 19.09
N ALA A 198 11.23 3.05 20.00
CA ALA A 198 11.94 2.37 21.08
C ALA A 198 12.92 1.29 20.59
N SER A 199 12.68 0.74 19.40
CA SER A 199 13.55 -0.27 18.77
C SER A 199 14.78 0.34 18.07
N GLY A 200 14.91 1.67 18.02
CA GLY A 200 16.08 2.36 17.46
C GLY A 200 15.88 3.01 16.10
N PHE A 201 14.65 3.06 15.57
CA PHE A 201 14.36 3.89 14.38
C PHE A 201 14.36 5.36 14.76
N ASP A 202 15.05 6.22 14.00
CA ASP A 202 15.11 7.66 14.19
C ASP A 202 13.83 8.37 13.76
N ALA A 203 13.16 7.84 12.74
CA ALA A 203 11.85 8.32 12.28
C ALA A 203 10.97 7.16 11.83
N VAL A 204 9.66 7.29 12.08
CA VAL A 204 8.65 6.32 11.68
C VAL A 204 7.48 7.09 11.08
N TYR A 205 7.18 6.83 9.81
CA TYR A 205 6.18 7.55 9.03
C TYR A 205 5.01 6.66 8.62
N LEU A 206 3.80 7.22 8.60
CA LEU A 206 2.63 6.62 7.96
C LEU A 206 2.45 7.17 6.55
N SER A 207 2.17 6.31 5.58
CA SER A 207 1.73 6.69 4.24
C SER A 207 0.50 5.89 3.86
N ILE A 208 -0.65 6.56 3.70
CA ILE A 208 -1.87 5.91 3.21
C ILE A 208 -2.07 6.28 1.74
N ILE A 209 -2.03 5.28 0.86
CA ILE A 209 -2.34 5.44 -0.56
C ILE A 209 -3.87 5.34 -0.70
N PRO A 210 -4.56 6.36 -1.22
CA PRO A 210 -6.01 6.30 -1.39
C PRO A 210 -6.44 5.21 -2.36
N ASN A 211 -7.68 4.74 -2.21
CA ASN A 211 -8.34 3.96 -3.23
C ASN A 211 -8.65 4.84 -4.45
N LYS A 212 -8.70 4.24 -5.64
CA LYS A 212 -9.04 4.95 -6.87
C LYS A 212 -10.44 5.58 -6.79
N VAL A 213 -11.39 4.88 -6.18
CA VAL A 213 -12.77 5.36 -6.03
C VAL A 213 -12.86 6.60 -5.14
N THR A 214 -12.03 6.68 -4.09
CA THR A 214 -11.97 7.83 -3.17
C THR A 214 -11.63 9.14 -3.88
N LEU A 215 -10.86 9.06 -4.97
CA LEU A 215 -10.43 10.23 -5.73
C LEU A 215 -11.33 10.54 -6.91
N ILE A 216 -11.83 9.50 -7.61
CA ILE A 216 -12.55 9.66 -8.87
C ILE A 216 -14.07 9.74 -8.67
N ALA A 217 -14.62 8.95 -7.74
CA ALA A 217 -16.06 8.86 -7.52
C ALA A 217 -16.41 8.77 -6.01
N PRO A 218 -16.00 9.78 -5.20
CA PRO A 218 -16.27 9.79 -3.76
C PRO A 218 -17.78 9.86 -3.42
N ASP A 219 -18.62 10.21 -4.39
CA ASP A 219 -20.08 10.31 -4.28
C ASP A 219 -20.80 9.02 -4.69
N LEU A 220 -20.08 7.96 -5.07
CA LEU A 220 -20.66 6.66 -5.36
C LEU A 220 -21.39 6.07 -4.13
N GLY A 221 -20.90 6.41 -2.93
CA GLY A 221 -21.56 6.20 -1.65
C GLY A 221 -21.29 7.37 -0.70
N SER A 222 -21.55 7.17 0.59
CA SER A 222 -21.11 8.14 1.61
C SER A 222 -19.67 7.84 1.99
N TYR A 223 -18.71 8.61 1.47
CA TYR A 223 -17.30 8.41 1.80
C TYR A 223 -17.08 8.48 3.31
N ASN A 224 -16.31 7.54 3.86
CA ASN A 224 -16.10 7.43 5.31
C ASN A 224 -14.99 8.35 5.85
N HIS A 225 -14.29 9.05 4.96
CA HIS A 225 -13.20 9.98 5.27
C HIS A 225 -12.07 9.35 6.10
N LEU A 226 -11.78 8.07 5.88
CA LEU A 226 -10.76 7.33 6.65
C LEU A 226 -9.42 8.06 6.64
N ILE A 227 -8.96 8.50 5.48
CA ILE A 227 -7.62 9.10 5.35
C ILE A 227 -7.57 10.42 6.10
N GLU A 228 -8.50 11.33 5.83
CA GLU A 228 -8.54 12.64 6.49
C GLU A 228 -8.67 12.50 8.01
N ARG A 229 -9.58 11.63 8.46
CA ARG A 229 -9.84 11.42 9.89
C ARG A 229 -8.66 10.82 10.62
N ILE A 230 -7.88 9.95 9.98
CA ILE A 230 -6.62 9.44 10.56
C ILE A 230 -5.55 10.54 10.56
N GLN A 231 -5.27 11.15 9.40
CA GLN A 231 -4.16 12.08 9.24
C GLN A 231 -4.30 13.36 10.10
N GLN A 232 -5.53 13.80 10.33
CA GLN A 232 -5.84 15.01 11.08
C GLN A 232 -6.21 14.70 12.54
N HIS A 233 -6.12 13.44 12.96
CA HIS A 233 -6.54 13.06 14.30
C HIS A 233 -5.66 13.69 15.37
N PRO A 234 -6.21 14.41 16.38
CA PRO A 234 -5.41 15.16 17.35
C PRO A 234 -4.55 14.25 18.25
N ARG A 235 -4.93 12.98 18.41
CA ARG A 235 -4.18 11.98 19.18
C ARG A 235 -3.11 11.25 18.38
N LEU A 236 -3.04 11.42 17.05
CA LEU A 236 -2.04 10.74 16.23
C LEU A 236 -0.65 11.32 16.51
N ARG A 237 0.28 10.48 16.96
CA ARG A 237 1.68 10.86 17.18
C ARG A 237 2.58 10.56 15.98
N MET A 238 2.22 9.54 15.19
CA MET A 238 3.00 9.13 14.02
C MET A 238 2.91 10.19 12.92
N PRO A 239 4.04 10.78 12.48
CA PRO A 239 4.04 11.71 11.36
C PRO A 239 3.55 11.05 10.06
N VAL A 240 2.85 11.82 9.23
CA VAL A 240 2.24 11.33 7.98
C VAL A 240 2.96 11.90 6.75
N ILE A 241 3.19 11.04 5.77
CA ILE A 241 3.47 11.43 4.38
C ILE A 241 2.12 11.54 3.65
N ASP A 242 1.58 12.76 3.60
CA ASP A 242 0.25 13.01 3.03
C ASP A 242 0.29 13.11 1.51
N VAL A 243 0.12 11.97 0.84
CA VAL A 243 -0.07 11.90 -0.61
C VAL A 243 -1.51 12.14 -1.05
N TYR A 244 -2.48 11.96 -0.14
CA TYR A 244 -3.90 12.12 -0.45
C TYR A 244 -4.22 13.58 -0.81
N SER A 245 -3.76 14.54 -0.01
CA SER A 245 -3.95 15.96 -0.33
C SER A 245 -3.30 16.38 -1.65
N ILE A 246 -2.19 15.74 -2.02
CA ILE A 246 -1.51 16.02 -3.30
C ILE A 246 -2.33 15.43 -4.45
N TYR A 247 -2.79 14.19 -4.30
CA TYR A 247 -3.63 13.51 -5.29
C TYR A 247 -4.98 14.19 -5.50
N ARG A 248 -5.58 14.77 -4.46
CA ARG A 248 -6.82 15.56 -4.58
C ARG A 248 -6.65 16.86 -5.36
N LYS A 249 -5.43 17.40 -5.44
CA LYS A 249 -5.12 18.68 -6.10
C LYS A 249 -4.59 18.50 -7.52
N THR A 250 -4.10 17.31 -7.88
CA THR A 250 -3.59 17.07 -9.23
C THR A 250 -4.73 16.84 -10.22
N SER A 251 -4.61 17.42 -11.41
CA SER A 251 -5.50 17.14 -12.53
C SER A 251 -5.01 15.99 -13.41
N GLN A 252 -3.81 15.47 -13.16
CA GLN A 252 -3.23 14.37 -13.94
C GLN A 252 -3.81 13.03 -13.48
N PRO A 253 -4.06 12.08 -14.39
CA PRO A 253 -4.39 10.72 -14.00
C PRO A 253 -3.26 10.11 -13.16
N ILE A 254 -3.59 9.49 -12.03
CA ILE A 254 -2.59 8.88 -11.13
C ILE A 254 -2.70 7.36 -11.04
N TYR A 255 -3.78 6.76 -11.53
CA TYR A 255 -3.95 5.30 -11.62
C TYR A 255 -3.78 4.82 -13.05
N ALA A 256 -3.34 3.58 -13.20
CA ALA A 256 -3.32 2.93 -14.50
C ALA A 256 -4.76 2.62 -14.98
N ILE A 257 -4.92 2.58 -16.30
CA ILE A 257 -6.18 2.22 -16.94
C ILE A 257 -6.37 0.70 -16.75
N GLY A 258 -7.56 0.30 -16.29
CA GLY A 258 -7.87 -1.13 -16.03
C GLY A 258 -7.16 -1.75 -14.83
N ASP A 259 -6.37 -0.98 -14.06
CA ASP A 259 -5.64 -1.44 -12.87
C ASP A 259 -6.03 -0.59 -11.66
N SER A 260 -5.93 -1.17 -10.47
CA SER A 260 -6.12 -0.51 -9.18
C SER A 260 -4.86 0.19 -8.67
N HIS A 261 -3.70 -0.11 -9.24
CA HIS A 261 -2.42 0.50 -8.89
C HIS A 261 -2.20 1.84 -9.60
N TRP A 262 -1.27 2.62 -9.05
CA TRP A 262 -0.85 3.87 -9.64
C TRP A 262 -0.26 3.67 -11.05
N ASN A 263 -0.26 4.73 -11.84
CA ASN A 263 0.59 4.86 -13.02
C ASN A 263 1.93 5.54 -12.64
N CYS A 264 2.75 5.89 -13.64
CA CYS A 264 4.03 6.56 -13.42
C CYS A 264 3.88 7.92 -12.71
N THR A 265 2.81 8.67 -12.97
CA THR A 265 2.56 9.97 -12.33
C THR A 265 2.23 9.80 -10.85
N GLY A 266 1.30 8.90 -10.50
CA GLY A 266 0.98 8.61 -9.10
C GLY A 266 2.20 8.13 -8.32
N ARG A 267 2.95 7.17 -8.90
CA ARG A 267 4.22 6.70 -8.35
C ARG A 267 5.21 7.83 -8.11
N ALA A 268 5.40 8.71 -9.09
CA ALA A 268 6.35 9.82 -9.00
C ALA A 268 5.99 10.79 -7.88
N ILE A 269 4.72 11.15 -7.73
CA ILE A 269 4.24 12.00 -6.64
C ILE A 269 4.51 11.35 -5.27
N TRP A 270 4.22 10.07 -5.11
CA TRP A 270 4.47 9.35 -3.86
C TRP A 270 5.97 9.29 -3.52
N LEU A 271 6.81 8.95 -4.50
CA LEU A 271 8.27 8.94 -4.35
C LEU A 271 8.82 10.32 -4.01
N GLN A 272 8.30 11.37 -4.64
CA GLN A 272 8.69 12.74 -4.35
C GLN A 272 8.37 13.09 -2.89
N ALA A 273 7.15 12.83 -2.43
CA ALA A 273 6.73 13.12 -1.06
C ALA A 273 7.61 12.40 -0.02
N ILE A 274 8.01 11.15 -0.29
CA ILE A 274 8.96 10.42 0.56
C ILE A 274 10.35 11.05 0.52
N ASN A 275 10.87 11.28 -0.67
CA ASN A 275 12.23 11.79 -0.85
C ASN A 275 12.41 13.18 -0.22
N GLU A 276 11.36 14.00 -0.22
CA GLU A 276 11.32 15.28 0.50
C GLU A 276 11.42 15.08 2.03
N ARG A 277 10.73 14.09 2.61
CA ARG A 277 10.88 13.75 4.04
C ARG A 277 12.26 13.22 4.38
N LEU A 278 12.81 12.35 3.55
CA LEU A 278 14.15 11.81 3.75
C LEU A 278 15.23 12.92 3.67
N ALA A 279 14.99 13.96 2.87
CA ALA A 279 15.90 15.10 2.73
C ALA A 279 15.78 16.13 3.86
N THR A 280 14.56 16.42 4.33
CA THR A 280 14.28 17.52 5.28
C THR A 280 14.75 17.23 6.70
N ASP A 281 14.77 15.96 7.08
CA ASP A 281 15.16 15.54 8.43
C ASP A 281 16.66 15.15 8.54
N ASN A 282 17.50 15.66 7.63
CA ASN A 282 18.96 15.52 7.70
C ASN A 282 19.61 16.65 8.49
#